data_AF-A0AAU6YQN8-F1
#
_entry.id   AF-A0AAU6YQN8-F1
#
_cell.length_a   1.000
_cell.length_b   1.000
_cell.length_c   1.000
_cell.angle_alpha   90.00
_cell.angle_beta   90.00
_cell.angle_gamma   90.00
#
_symmetry.space_group_name_H-M   'P 1'
#
loop_
_entity.id
_entity.type
_entity.pdbx_description
1 polymer ?
#
loop_
_entity_poly.entity_id
_entity_poly.type
_entity_poly.pdbx_seq_one_letter_code
_entity_poly.pdbx_strand_id
1 'polypeptide(L)'
;MEREHFLAQPDVEQFVRWLTNHLPTLQVHLKCLPSQFVPRGLDVQVQGIEAVQGQYQWKGKWATVKVRLDALREDLRSAVQAEDQDDTFSACAAILDWGNVPSSKGFLLELSQNGQLVKYLTDRQPLLSPAGTQKLSDLTKQRFSRFNSGLTKVHALLDTDGSPIYDGRVGAAIAMLYHLYRGSSEARAAGQASHRMFGWGPGLDDPESDRIRQIRNPAMLGRGYNGTPQLLYQSPHIWAQRQLILGWIMRAVLERTTLFKGEDSSLAHRCHAFEAGLFMMGYDLRALIPGGWSIPDPKKKVYRRRRDAGTPLVA
;
A
#
# COMPACT_ATOMS: atom_id res chain seq x y z
N MET A 1 11.12 2.18 -17.66
CA MET A 1 9.89 2.94 -17.98
C MET A 1 9.79 4.10 -17.01
N GLU A 2 9.66 5.31 -17.54
CA GLU A 2 9.53 6.58 -16.79
C GLU A 2 8.05 6.90 -16.55
N ARG A 3 7.78 7.90 -15.70
CA ARG A 3 6.41 8.33 -15.33
C ARG A 3 5.54 8.63 -16.56
N GLU A 4 6.01 9.49 -17.46
CA GLU A 4 5.23 9.95 -18.62
C GLU A 4 4.87 8.78 -19.55
N HIS A 5 5.88 7.98 -19.91
CA HIS A 5 5.71 6.75 -20.68
C HIS A 5 4.77 5.75 -20.00
N PHE A 6 4.85 5.61 -18.67
CA PHE A 6 3.97 4.73 -17.91
C PHE A 6 2.50 5.19 -17.97
N LEU A 7 2.26 6.48 -17.73
CA LEU A 7 0.91 7.07 -17.72
C LEU A 7 0.28 7.18 -19.12
N ALA A 8 1.10 7.27 -20.17
CA ALA A 8 0.64 7.32 -21.56
C ALA A 8 0.22 5.95 -22.14
N GLN A 9 0.46 4.84 -21.42
CA GLN A 9 -0.05 3.54 -21.85
C GLN A 9 -1.59 3.58 -21.87
N PRO A 10 -2.25 3.14 -22.96
CA PRO A 10 -3.71 3.26 -23.11
C PRO A 10 -4.50 2.68 -21.92
N ASP A 11 -4.06 1.54 -21.40
CA ASP A 11 -4.69 0.89 -20.25
C ASP A 11 -4.56 1.69 -18.94
N VAL A 12 -3.39 2.30 -18.72
CA VAL A 12 -3.13 3.10 -17.52
C VAL A 12 -3.86 4.43 -17.60
N GLU A 13 -3.85 5.09 -18.77
CA GLU A 13 -4.57 6.33 -18.97
C GLU A 13 -6.07 6.15 -18.75
N GLN A 14 -6.65 5.10 -19.33
CA GLN A 14 -8.06 4.77 -19.16
C GLN A 14 -8.38 4.37 -17.71
N PHE A 15 -7.48 3.68 -17.02
CA PHE A 15 -7.65 3.41 -15.59
C PHE A 15 -7.64 4.69 -14.75
N VAL A 16 -6.73 5.64 -15.01
CA VAL A 16 -6.69 6.94 -14.32
C VAL A 16 -7.99 7.72 -14.56
N ARG A 17 -8.49 7.73 -15.80
CA ARG A 17 -9.79 8.35 -16.13
C ARG A 17 -10.94 7.65 -15.40
N TRP A 18 -10.95 6.32 -15.36
CA TRP A 18 -11.95 5.54 -14.64
C TRP A 18 -11.94 5.89 -13.15
N LEU A 19 -10.78 5.93 -12.51
CA LEU A 19 -10.64 6.34 -11.10
C LEU A 19 -11.15 7.77 -10.87
N THR A 20 -10.81 8.70 -11.76
CA THR A 20 -11.26 10.10 -11.70
C THR A 20 -12.79 10.19 -11.66
N ASN A 21 -13.47 9.40 -12.48
CA ASN A 21 -14.92 9.44 -12.60
C ASN A 21 -15.67 8.64 -11.52
N HIS A 22 -15.07 7.55 -11.02
CA HIS A 22 -15.76 6.59 -10.17
C HIS A 22 -15.42 6.70 -8.69
N LEU A 23 -14.22 7.16 -8.32
CA LEU A 23 -13.86 7.30 -6.91
C LEU A 23 -14.77 8.24 -6.11
N PRO A 24 -15.32 9.35 -6.65
CA PRO A 24 -16.23 10.22 -5.90
C PRO A 24 -17.58 9.56 -5.56
N THR A 25 -18.02 8.57 -6.36
CA THR A 25 -19.36 7.97 -6.23
C THR A 25 -19.35 6.48 -5.92
N LEU A 26 -18.17 5.87 -5.74
CA LEU A 26 -18.00 4.46 -5.45
C LEU A 26 -18.73 4.08 -4.15
N GLN A 27 -19.63 3.09 -4.23
CA GLN A 27 -20.30 2.54 -3.06
C GLN A 27 -19.37 1.58 -2.33
N VAL A 28 -19.16 1.83 -1.03
CA VAL A 28 -18.26 1.02 -0.20
C VAL A 28 -18.98 0.63 1.09
N HIS A 29 -19.03 -0.67 1.38
CA HIS A 29 -19.55 -1.20 2.65
C HIS A 29 -18.39 -1.63 3.52
N LEU A 30 -17.89 -0.74 4.38
CA LEU A 30 -16.80 -1.03 5.28
C LEU A 30 -17.29 -1.88 6.45
N LYS A 31 -16.68 -3.05 6.65
CA LYS A 31 -16.88 -3.87 7.85
C LYS A 31 -15.55 -4.31 8.44
N CYS A 32 -15.32 -3.94 9.69
CA CYS A 32 -14.14 -4.27 10.47
C CYS A 32 -14.58 -4.83 11.81
N LEU A 33 -14.05 -5.99 12.21
CA LEU A 33 -14.27 -6.49 13.55
C LEU A 33 -13.54 -5.62 14.59
N PRO A 34 -14.05 -5.54 15.83
CA PRO A 34 -13.34 -4.90 16.92
C PRO A 34 -11.91 -5.45 17.07
N SER A 35 -10.95 -4.55 17.28
CA SER A 35 -9.53 -4.88 17.53
C SER A 35 -8.84 -3.71 18.23
N GLN A 36 -7.61 -3.91 18.71
CA GLN A 36 -6.79 -2.80 19.25
C GLN A 36 -6.60 -1.62 18.27
N PHE A 37 -6.71 -1.86 16.96
CA PHE A 37 -6.57 -0.83 15.92
C PHE A 37 -7.90 -0.21 15.51
N VAL A 38 -9.01 -0.92 15.75
CA VAL A 38 -10.40 -0.50 15.46
C VAL A 38 -11.27 -0.86 16.69
N PRO A 39 -11.18 -0.12 17.81
CA PRO A 39 -11.70 -0.58 19.11
C PRO A 39 -13.18 -0.95 19.14
N ARG A 40 -14.01 -0.24 18.38
CA ARG A 40 -15.46 -0.47 18.30
C ARG A 40 -15.90 -1.29 17.08
N GLY A 41 -14.94 -1.77 16.29
CA GLY A 41 -15.22 -2.24 14.94
C GLY A 41 -15.78 -1.12 14.05
N LEU A 42 -16.27 -1.52 12.89
CA LEU A 42 -16.92 -0.65 11.91
C LEU A 42 -17.91 -1.51 11.10
N ASP A 43 -19.11 -1.01 10.82
CA ASP A 43 -20.06 -1.60 9.86
C ASP A 43 -20.89 -0.46 9.28
N VAL A 44 -20.43 0.11 8.16
CA VAL A 44 -21.00 1.32 7.57
C VAL A 44 -20.99 1.26 6.04
N GLN A 45 -22.03 1.81 5.43
CA GLN A 45 -22.06 2.07 4.00
C GLN A 45 -21.79 3.55 3.75
N VAL A 46 -20.87 3.83 2.84
CA VAL A 46 -20.47 5.19 2.47
C VAL A 46 -20.30 5.25 0.96
N GLN A 47 -20.44 6.46 0.42
CA GLN A 47 -20.24 6.75 -0.99
C GLN A 47 -19.03 7.67 -1.16
N GLY A 48 -18.11 7.26 -2.01
CA GLY A 48 -16.95 8.04 -2.40
C GLY A 48 -15.73 7.85 -1.51
N ILE A 49 -14.54 7.99 -2.11
CA ILE A 49 -13.25 7.77 -1.42
C ILE A 49 -13.03 8.75 -0.25
N GLU A 50 -13.56 9.97 -0.32
CA GLU A 50 -13.46 10.95 0.77
C GLU A 50 -14.29 10.52 1.99
N ALA A 51 -15.51 10.03 1.76
CA ALA A 51 -16.34 9.49 2.85
C ALA A 51 -15.71 8.23 3.46
N VAL A 52 -15.09 7.38 2.63
CA VAL A 52 -14.31 6.21 3.10
C VAL A 52 -13.13 6.65 3.97
N GLN A 53 -12.34 7.64 3.54
CA GLN A 53 -11.27 8.20 4.34
C GLN A 53 -11.83 8.81 5.64
N GLY A 54 -13.01 9.42 5.62
CA GLY A 54 -13.69 9.93 6.82
C GLY A 54 -13.95 8.85 7.89
N GLN A 55 -14.02 7.58 7.48
CA GLN A 55 -14.15 6.42 8.37
C GLN A 55 -12.80 5.82 8.81
N TYR A 56 -11.68 6.49 8.55
CA TYR A 56 -10.34 5.96 8.85
C TYR A 56 -10.20 5.53 10.31
N GLN A 57 -9.68 4.31 10.50
CA GLN A 57 -9.37 3.74 11.81
C GLN A 57 -8.03 3.01 11.76
N TRP A 58 -7.02 3.62 12.38
CA TRP A 58 -5.75 2.95 12.72
C TRP A 58 -5.10 3.70 13.87
N LYS A 59 -5.24 3.18 15.10
CA LYS A 59 -4.77 3.86 16.32
C LYS A 59 -5.32 5.29 16.47
N GLY A 60 -6.48 5.57 15.87
CA GLY A 60 -7.11 6.89 15.86
C GLY A 60 -7.89 7.18 14.57
N LYS A 61 -8.59 8.31 14.58
CA LYS A 61 -9.28 8.89 13.42
C LYS A 61 -8.28 9.61 12.52
N TRP A 62 -8.63 9.82 11.24
CA TRP A 62 -7.76 10.49 10.28
C TRP A 62 -7.18 11.82 10.77
N ALA A 63 -8.00 12.72 11.35
CA ALA A 63 -7.53 14.03 11.80
C ALA A 63 -6.36 13.91 12.80
N THR A 64 -6.47 13.01 13.78
CA THR A 64 -5.42 12.75 14.78
C THR A 64 -4.22 12.03 14.17
N VAL A 65 -4.48 11.06 13.29
CA VAL A 65 -3.42 10.28 12.62
C VAL A 65 -2.61 11.16 11.68
N LYS A 66 -3.25 12.09 10.96
CA LYS A 66 -2.59 13.07 10.11
C LYS A 66 -1.58 13.89 10.90
N VAL A 67 -2.00 14.49 12.02
CA VAL A 67 -1.10 15.26 12.90
C VAL A 67 0.07 14.42 13.40
N ARG A 68 -0.19 13.16 13.79
CA ARG A 68 0.88 12.25 14.22
C ARG A 68 1.85 11.92 13.09
N LEU A 69 1.34 11.70 11.87
CA LEU A 69 2.18 11.46 10.70
C LEU A 69 3.00 12.69 10.33
N ASP A 70 2.43 13.89 10.44
CA ASP A 70 3.15 15.15 10.18
C ASP A 70 4.32 15.32 11.15
N ALA A 71 4.12 15.08 12.45
CA ALA A 71 5.22 15.08 13.42
C ALA A 71 6.32 14.04 13.07
N LEU A 72 5.92 12.81 12.71
CA LEU A 72 6.89 11.78 12.31
C LEU A 72 7.66 12.13 11.02
N ARG A 73 7.05 12.88 10.11
CA ARG A 73 7.72 13.40 8.91
C ARG A 73 8.75 14.45 9.28
N GLU A 74 8.37 15.40 10.13
CA GLU A 74 9.25 16.47 10.61
C GLU A 74 10.47 15.86 11.31
N ASP A 75 10.26 14.98 12.29
CA ASP A 75 11.33 14.28 13.02
C ASP A 75 12.31 13.58 12.06
N LEU A 76 11.80 12.78 11.13
CA LEU A 76 12.63 12.03 10.19
C LEU A 76 13.41 12.95 9.23
N ARG A 77 12.74 13.95 8.67
CA ARG A 77 13.36 14.84 7.68
C ARG A 77 14.42 15.73 8.33
N SER A 78 14.14 16.26 9.52
CA SER A 78 15.11 17.05 10.28
C SER A 78 16.34 16.23 10.66
N ALA A 79 16.15 15.00 11.15
CA ALA A 79 17.27 14.11 11.47
C ALA A 79 18.13 13.75 10.25
N VAL A 80 17.49 13.42 9.12
CA VAL A 80 18.21 13.13 7.86
C VAL A 80 18.96 14.36 7.36
N GLN A 81 18.36 15.55 7.45
CA GLN A 81 18.99 16.81 7.06
C GLN A 81 20.18 17.17 7.95
N ALA A 82 20.12 16.84 9.24
CA ALA A 82 21.21 17.03 10.19
C ALA A 82 22.34 15.98 10.04
N GLU A 83 22.18 15.01 9.14
CA GLU A 83 23.08 13.86 8.96
C GLU A 83 23.29 13.01 10.24
N ASP A 84 22.34 13.07 11.18
CA ASP A 84 22.40 12.38 12.46
C ASP A 84 21.88 10.95 12.32
N GLN A 85 22.73 9.95 12.57
CA GLN A 85 22.37 8.54 12.44
C GLN A 85 21.38 8.09 13.52
N ASP A 86 21.61 8.50 14.77
CA ASP A 86 20.87 8.00 15.93
C ASP A 86 19.46 8.61 15.97
N ASP A 87 19.33 9.90 15.66
CA ASP A 87 18.04 10.55 15.52
C ASP A 87 17.29 10.03 14.29
N THR A 88 17.99 9.78 13.17
CA THR A 88 17.37 9.18 11.97
C THR A 88 16.84 7.78 12.28
N PHE A 89 17.61 6.97 13.02
CA PHE A 89 17.16 5.65 13.46
C PHE A 89 15.96 5.74 14.40
N SER A 90 16.00 6.65 15.37
CA SER A 90 14.91 6.87 16.33
C SER A 90 13.61 7.25 15.63
N ALA A 91 13.67 8.19 14.67
CA ALA A 91 12.53 8.56 13.84
C ALA A 91 12.01 7.38 13.00
N CYS A 92 12.91 6.63 12.35
CA CYS A 92 12.54 5.42 11.61
C CYS A 92 11.86 4.38 12.50
N ALA A 93 12.39 4.13 13.70
CA ALA A 93 11.85 3.18 14.65
C ALA A 93 10.44 3.59 15.12
N ALA A 94 10.23 4.88 15.40
CA ALA A 94 8.92 5.43 15.77
C ALA A 94 7.87 5.24 14.66
N ILE A 95 8.26 5.40 13.39
CA ILE A 95 7.40 5.13 12.23
C ILE A 95 7.01 3.64 12.16
N LEU A 96 7.99 2.74 12.36
CA LEU A 96 7.74 1.30 12.34
C LEU A 96 6.84 0.85 13.51
N ASP A 97 6.98 1.46 14.68
CA ASP A 97 6.13 1.21 15.85
C ASP A 97 4.71 1.71 15.65
N TRP A 98 4.55 2.93 15.12
CA TRP A 98 3.24 3.43 14.73
C TRP A 98 2.55 2.47 13.75
N GLY A 99 3.28 2.03 12.73
CA GLY A 99 2.82 1.10 11.71
C GLY A 99 2.65 -0.36 12.15
N ASN A 100 3.03 -0.71 13.39
CA ASN A 100 3.02 -2.08 13.93
C ASN A 100 3.79 -3.08 13.03
N VAL A 101 4.96 -2.67 12.54
CA VAL A 101 5.78 -3.44 11.58
C VAL A 101 7.26 -3.44 12.00
N PRO A 102 7.62 -4.11 13.11
CA PRO A 102 8.96 -4.02 13.71
C PRO A 102 10.05 -4.74 12.90
N SER A 103 9.70 -5.53 11.88
CA SER A 103 10.62 -6.44 11.18
C SER A 103 11.78 -5.75 10.46
N SER A 104 11.70 -4.44 10.20
CA SER A 104 12.78 -3.67 9.59
C SER A 104 13.67 -2.93 10.60
N LYS A 105 13.33 -2.92 11.90
CA LYS A 105 14.09 -2.19 12.93
C LYS A 105 15.55 -2.63 13.02
N GLY A 106 15.79 -3.94 13.14
CA GLY A 106 17.16 -4.45 13.27
C GLY A 106 18.06 -4.09 12.08
N PHE A 107 17.51 -4.04 10.87
CA PHE A 107 18.24 -3.61 9.68
C PHE A 107 18.59 -2.12 9.70
N LEU A 108 17.65 -1.28 10.10
CA LEU A 108 17.90 0.16 10.19
C LEU A 108 18.88 0.47 11.33
N LEU A 109 18.83 -0.30 12.43
CA LEU A 109 19.79 -0.19 13.54
C LEU A 109 21.20 -0.54 13.08
N GLU A 110 21.37 -1.64 12.35
CA GLU A 110 22.66 -2.05 11.79
C GLU A 110 23.23 -0.96 10.85
N LEU A 111 22.40 -0.38 9.99
CA LEU A 111 22.81 0.75 9.15
C LEU A 111 23.23 1.96 9.97
N SER A 112 22.50 2.28 11.05
CA SER A 112 22.82 3.40 11.96
C SER A 112 24.17 3.20 12.63
N GLN A 113 24.39 2.03 13.23
CA GLN A 113 25.63 1.66 13.92
C GLN A 113 26.85 1.67 13.00
N ASN A 114 26.63 1.43 11.70
CA ASN A 114 27.67 1.47 10.67
C ASN A 114 27.82 2.87 10.01
N GLY A 115 27.09 3.89 10.43
CA GLY A 115 27.14 5.23 9.84
C GLY A 115 26.56 5.33 8.43
N GLN A 116 25.68 4.41 8.04
CA GLN A 116 25.18 4.25 6.67
C GLN A 116 23.69 4.56 6.51
N LEU A 117 22.94 4.78 7.60
CA LEU A 117 21.49 4.92 7.56
C LEU A 117 21.04 6.18 6.81
N VAL A 118 21.62 7.34 7.13
CA VAL A 118 21.29 8.60 6.43
C VAL A 118 21.54 8.44 4.92
N LYS A 119 22.73 7.97 4.54
CA LYS A 119 23.07 7.70 3.14
C LYS A 119 22.12 6.69 2.48
N TYR A 120 21.75 5.64 3.20
CA TYR A 120 20.79 4.65 2.70
C TYR A 120 19.45 5.31 2.33
N LEU A 121 18.96 6.21 3.16
CA LEU A 121 17.70 6.91 2.95
C LEU A 121 17.80 7.94 1.82
N THR A 122 18.82 8.80 1.85
CA THR A 122 19.00 9.88 0.86
C THR A 122 19.27 9.35 -0.55
N ASP A 123 20.05 8.26 -0.70
CA ASP A 123 20.29 7.63 -2.01
C ASP A 123 18.99 7.08 -2.65
N ARG A 124 17.99 6.73 -1.83
CA ARG A 124 16.74 6.10 -2.28
C ARG A 124 15.58 7.06 -2.39
N GLN A 125 15.62 8.19 -1.70
CA GLN A 125 14.60 9.23 -1.75
C GLN A 125 14.24 9.65 -3.19
N PRO A 126 15.20 10.03 -4.08
CA PRO A 126 14.85 10.41 -5.44
C PRO A 126 14.31 9.25 -6.28
N LEU A 127 14.62 8.00 -5.92
CA LEU A 127 14.12 6.81 -6.63
C LEU A 127 12.64 6.52 -6.31
N LEU A 128 12.12 7.05 -5.19
CA LEU A 128 10.76 6.80 -4.72
C LEU A 128 9.85 8.05 -4.82
N SER A 129 10.39 9.19 -5.25
CA SER A 129 9.60 10.41 -5.47
C SER A 129 8.64 10.21 -6.65
N PRO A 130 7.32 10.36 -6.46
CA PRO A 130 6.36 10.29 -7.56
C PRO A 130 6.41 11.51 -8.50
N ALA A 131 7.12 12.58 -8.14
CA ALA A 131 7.35 13.73 -9.01
C ALA A 131 8.71 13.66 -9.76
N GLY A 132 9.56 12.70 -9.43
CA GLY A 132 10.89 12.53 -10.03
C GLY A 132 10.86 11.99 -11.48
N THR A 133 12.06 11.91 -12.07
CA THR A 133 12.31 11.50 -13.46
C THR A 133 12.94 10.10 -13.58
N GLN A 134 13.04 9.38 -12.48
CA GLN A 134 13.62 8.03 -12.42
C GLN A 134 12.81 7.00 -13.22
N LYS A 135 13.48 5.91 -13.58
CA LYS A 135 12.90 4.77 -14.29
C LYS A 135 12.56 3.66 -13.31
N LEU A 136 11.50 2.89 -13.59
CA LEU A 136 11.21 1.65 -12.84
C LEU A 136 12.39 0.66 -12.84
N SER A 137 13.23 0.68 -13.88
CA SER A 137 14.45 -0.14 -13.99
C SER A 137 15.54 0.28 -13.00
N ASP A 138 15.47 1.48 -12.43
CA ASP A 138 16.43 1.96 -11.42
C ASP A 138 16.13 1.36 -10.05
N LEU A 139 14.92 0.82 -9.86
CA LEU A 139 14.49 0.15 -8.64
C LEU A 139 14.85 -1.33 -8.74
N THR A 140 16.15 -1.61 -8.62
CA THR A 140 16.73 -2.96 -8.75
C THR A 140 16.80 -3.68 -7.41
N LYS A 141 16.95 -5.02 -7.44
CA LYS A 141 17.15 -5.83 -6.23
C LYS A 141 18.43 -5.46 -5.47
N GLN A 142 19.45 -4.97 -6.16
CA GLN A 142 20.71 -4.53 -5.56
C GLN A 142 20.51 -3.23 -4.76
N ARG A 143 19.80 -2.25 -5.34
CA ARG A 143 19.49 -0.98 -4.65
C ARG A 143 18.47 -1.16 -3.54
N PHE A 144 17.49 -2.02 -3.75
CA PHE A 144 16.43 -2.34 -2.80
C PHE A 144 16.56 -3.78 -2.34
N SER A 145 17.67 -4.11 -1.68
CA SER A 145 17.99 -5.46 -1.17
C SER A 145 17.09 -5.90 -0.02
N ARG A 146 16.54 -4.93 0.73
CA ARG A 146 15.49 -5.11 1.72
C ARG A 146 14.47 -3.99 1.54
N PHE A 147 13.21 -4.36 1.33
CA PHE A 147 12.09 -3.42 1.14
C PHE A 147 10.76 -4.14 1.37
N ASN A 148 9.90 -3.58 2.20
CA ASN A 148 8.66 -4.19 2.67
C ASN A 148 7.69 -3.11 3.18
N SER A 149 6.55 -3.53 3.76
CA SER A 149 5.52 -2.62 4.33
C SER A 149 6.00 -1.66 5.39
N GLY A 150 7.05 -1.99 6.12
CA GLY A 150 7.68 -1.08 7.07
C GLY A 150 8.52 -0.03 6.35
N LEU A 151 9.36 -0.45 5.42
CA LEU A 151 10.24 0.48 4.70
C LEU A 151 9.48 1.41 3.77
N THR A 152 8.32 1.01 3.22
CA THR A 152 7.48 1.97 2.49
C THR A 152 6.99 3.11 3.35
N LYS A 153 6.70 2.86 4.64
CA LYS A 153 6.30 3.91 5.60
C LYS A 153 7.43 4.92 5.79
N VAL A 154 8.63 4.43 6.08
CA VAL A 154 9.82 5.27 6.27
C VAL A 154 10.04 6.16 5.05
N HIS A 155 10.09 5.57 3.86
CA HIS A 155 10.34 6.35 2.64
C HIS A 155 9.16 7.25 2.23
N ALA A 156 7.92 6.86 2.48
CA ALA A 156 6.75 7.71 2.23
C ALA A 156 6.72 8.95 3.13
N LEU A 157 7.21 8.84 4.37
CA LEU A 157 7.29 9.98 5.29
C LEU A 157 8.52 10.87 5.02
N LEU A 158 9.61 10.27 4.53
CA LEU A 158 10.78 11.04 4.07
C LEU A 158 10.47 11.84 2.79
N ASP A 159 9.68 11.27 1.88
CA ASP A 159 9.32 11.91 0.62
C ASP A 159 8.44 13.15 0.79
N THR A 160 8.68 14.19 0.00
CA THR A 160 7.94 15.48 0.02
C THR A 160 6.88 15.59 -1.09
N ASP A 161 6.86 14.66 -2.03
CA ASP A 161 6.05 14.71 -3.25
C ASP A 161 4.76 13.87 -3.17
N GLY A 162 4.51 13.21 -2.04
CA GLY A 162 3.30 12.42 -1.79
C GLY A 162 3.45 10.94 -2.14
N SER A 163 4.63 10.36 -1.97
CA SER A 163 4.86 8.92 -2.11
C SER A 163 3.97 8.15 -1.13
N PRO A 164 3.23 7.12 -1.57
CA PRO A 164 2.29 6.44 -0.71
C PRO A 164 2.99 5.44 0.22
N ILE A 165 2.47 5.30 1.45
CA ILE A 165 2.65 4.10 2.26
C ILE A 165 1.96 2.94 1.54
N TYR A 166 2.73 2.21 0.75
CA TYR A 166 2.21 1.07 -0.01
C TYR A 166 1.98 -0.16 0.91
N ASP A 167 1.11 -0.06 1.92
CA ASP A 167 0.77 -1.19 2.79
C ASP A 167 0.09 -2.34 2.01
N GLY A 168 0.08 -3.55 2.58
CA GLY A 168 -0.58 -4.69 1.94
C GLY A 168 -2.07 -4.46 1.67
N ARG A 169 -2.76 -3.68 2.52
CA ARG A 169 -4.16 -3.24 2.30
C ARG A 169 -4.27 -2.24 1.16
N VAL A 170 -3.40 -1.23 1.12
CA VAL A 170 -3.37 -0.22 0.05
C VAL A 170 -3.16 -0.89 -1.31
N GLY A 171 -2.20 -1.82 -1.38
CA GLY A 171 -1.95 -2.62 -2.58
C GLY A 171 -3.12 -3.52 -3.00
N ALA A 172 -3.84 -4.10 -2.03
CA ALA A 172 -5.05 -4.87 -2.29
C ALA A 172 -6.19 -4.00 -2.86
N ALA A 173 -6.42 -2.83 -2.28
CA ALA A 173 -7.48 -1.92 -2.71
C ALA A 173 -7.27 -1.44 -4.15
N ILE A 174 -6.07 -0.93 -4.48
CA ILE A 174 -5.81 -0.46 -5.84
C ILE A 174 -5.84 -1.60 -6.87
N ALA A 175 -5.39 -2.80 -6.47
CA ALA A 175 -5.53 -3.98 -7.30
C ALA A 175 -7.01 -4.26 -7.59
N MET A 176 -7.86 -4.27 -6.56
CA MET A 176 -9.30 -4.50 -6.73
C MET A 176 -9.97 -3.44 -7.60
N LEU A 177 -9.67 -2.15 -7.39
CA LEU A 177 -10.17 -1.06 -8.25
C LEU A 177 -9.78 -1.27 -9.71
N TYR A 178 -8.56 -1.73 -9.97
CA TYR A 178 -8.13 -2.08 -11.32
C TYR A 178 -8.91 -3.28 -11.90
N HIS A 179 -9.25 -4.28 -11.10
CA HIS A 179 -10.13 -5.37 -11.54
C HIS A 179 -11.56 -4.89 -11.84
N LEU A 180 -12.11 -3.96 -11.05
CA LEU A 180 -13.41 -3.35 -11.32
C LEU A 180 -13.39 -2.56 -12.64
N TYR A 181 -12.36 -1.74 -12.84
CA TYR A 181 -12.12 -1.06 -14.11
C TYR A 181 -12.05 -2.05 -15.27
N ARG A 182 -11.25 -3.12 -15.18
CA ARG A 182 -11.12 -4.12 -16.26
C ARG A 182 -12.40 -4.92 -16.53
N GLY A 183 -13.33 -4.96 -15.58
CA GLY A 183 -14.67 -5.51 -15.76
C GLY A 183 -15.70 -4.52 -16.33
N SER A 184 -15.35 -3.23 -16.45
CA SER A 184 -16.24 -2.17 -16.94
C SER A 184 -16.29 -2.11 -18.47
N SER A 185 -17.29 -1.44 -19.03
CA SER A 185 -17.39 -1.15 -20.46
C SER A 185 -16.22 -0.30 -20.97
N GLU A 186 -15.70 0.58 -20.13
CA GLU A 186 -14.67 1.58 -20.45
C GLU A 186 -13.29 0.94 -20.69
N ALA A 187 -13.06 -0.26 -20.16
CA ALA A 187 -11.83 -1.03 -20.39
C ALA A 187 -11.82 -1.81 -21.72
N ARG A 188 -12.95 -1.93 -22.43
CA ARG A 188 -13.04 -2.76 -23.66
C ARG A 188 -12.08 -2.29 -24.77
N ALA A 189 -11.80 -1.00 -24.84
CA ALA A 189 -10.89 -0.41 -25.82
C ALA A 189 -9.43 -0.33 -25.34
N ALA A 190 -9.14 -0.75 -24.10
CA ALA A 190 -7.88 -0.45 -23.43
C ALA A 190 -6.77 -1.50 -23.64
N GLY A 191 -6.94 -2.43 -24.59
CA GLY A 191 -5.95 -3.46 -24.89
C GLY A 191 -5.78 -4.50 -23.77
N GLN A 192 -4.59 -5.11 -23.67
CA GLN A 192 -4.31 -6.20 -22.75
C GLN A 192 -4.17 -5.72 -21.29
N ALA A 193 -4.85 -6.40 -20.37
CA ALA A 193 -4.79 -6.09 -18.95
C ALA A 193 -3.42 -6.42 -18.33
N SER A 194 -2.88 -5.51 -17.51
CA SER A 194 -1.70 -5.76 -16.68
C SER A 194 -2.02 -5.88 -15.18
N HIS A 195 -2.73 -6.94 -14.76
CA HIS A 195 -3.04 -7.15 -13.33
C HIS A 195 -1.81 -7.29 -12.42
N ARG A 196 -0.61 -7.49 -13.00
CA ARG A 196 0.68 -7.57 -12.30
C ARG A 196 1.28 -6.20 -11.98
N MET A 197 0.71 -5.10 -12.48
CA MET A 197 1.16 -3.74 -12.18
C MET A 197 0.94 -3.37 -10.71
N PHE A 198 0.03 -4.06 -10.03
CA PHE A 198 -0.20 -3.97 -8.59
C PHE A 198 0.27 -5.24 -7.89
N GLY A 199 0.36 -5.16 -6.56
CA GLY A 199 0.70 -6.26 -5.68
C GLY A 199 0.16 -5.99 -4.28
N TRP A 200 -0.10 -7.04 -3.51
CA TRP A 200 -0.57 -6.92 -2.13
C TRP A 200 0.36 -7.66 -1.18
N GLY A 201 0.49 -7.15 0.04
CA GLY A 201 1.29 -7.77 1.10
C GLY A 201 0.45 -8.69 2.00
N PRO A 202 1.03 -9.79 2.52
CA PRO A 202 0.33 -10.67 3.45
C PRO A 202 -0.19 -9.90 4.67
N GLY A 203 -1.35 -10.30 5.18
CA GLY A 203 -1.86 -9.85 6.47
C GLY A 203 -1.22 -10.59 7.63
N LEU A 204 -1.45 -10.07 8.83
CA LEU A 204 -1.28 -10.86 10.05
C LEU A 204 -2.51 -11.77 10.13
N ASP A 205 -2.41 -12.96 9.54
CA ASP A 205 -3.42 -13.98 9.73
C ASP A 205 -3.28 -14.54 11.15
N ASP A 206 -4.40 -14.70 11.85
CA ASP A 206 -4.45 -15.43 13.12
C ASP A 206 -4.03 -16.88 12.87
N PRO A 207 -2.86 -17.34 13.36
CA PRO A 207 -2.35 -18.68 13.05
C PRO A 207 -3.28 -19.80 13.50
N GLU A 208 -4.12 -19.56 14.52
CA GLU A 208 -5.07 -20.52 15.08
C GLU A 208 -6.38 -20.58 14.28
N SER A 209 -6.66 -19.59 13.43
CA SER A 209 -7.85 -19.57 12.57
C SER A 209 -7.64 -20.43 11.32
N ASP A 210 -8.55 -21.36 11.03
CA ASP A 210 -8.61 -22.13 9.78
C ASP A 210 -9.16 -21.31 8.59
N ARG A 211 -9.69 -20.11 8.87
CA ARG A 211 -10.27 -19.18 7.89
C ARG A 211 -9.43 -17.93 7.72
N ILE A 212 -9.47 -17.37 6.51
CA ILE A 212 -8.92 -16.05 6.21
C ILE A 212 -10.03 -15.03 6.43
N ARG A 213 -9.88 -14.23 7.49
CA ARG A 213 -10.90 -13.22 7.86
C ARG A 213 -10.86 -11.97 6.99
N GLN A 214 -9.71 -11.63 6.41
CA GLN A 214 -9.51 -10.47 5.55
C GLN A 214 -9.13 -10.89 4.14
N ILE A 215 -10.02 -10.64 3.17
CA ILE A 215 -9.70 -10.92 1.76
C ILE A 215 -8.87 -9.77 1.18
N ARG A 216 -7.64 -10.06 0.75
CA ARG A 216 -6.72 -9.09 0.11
C ARG A 216 -6.36 -9.41 -1.34
N ASN A 217 -6.73 -10.60 -1.83
CA ASN A 217 -6.56 -10.98 -3.22
C ASN A 217 -7.92 -11.02 -3.91
N PRO A 218 -8.14 -10.25 -5.01
CA PRO A 218 -9.41 -10.26 -5.75
C PRO A 218 -9.89 -11.65 -6.15
N ALA A 219 -8.99 -12.59 -6.48
CA ALA A 219 -9.36 -13.96 -6.86
C ALA A 219 -10.10 -14.71 -5.74
N MET A 220 -9.89 -14.36 -4.47
CA MET A 220 -10.53 -15.01 -3.34
C MET A 220 -11.99 -14.57 -3.12
N LEU A 221 -12.47 -13.56 -3.85
CA LEU A 221 -13.87 -13.14 -3.80
C LEU A 221 -14.81 -14.13 -4.52
N GLY A 222 -14.28 -15.07 -5.30
CA GLY A 222 -15.10 -16.07 -6.00
C GLY A 222 -15.97 -15.50 -7.13
N ARG A 223 -15.61 -14.32 -7.67
CA ARG A 223 -16.37 -13.59 -8.71
C ARG A 223 -15.71 -13.60 -10.09
N GLY A 224 -14.76 -14.51 -10.33
CA GLY A 224 -14.05 -14.62 -11.61
C GLY A 224 -12.90 -13.64 -11.82
N TYR A 225 -12.47 -12.89 -10.80
CA TYR A 225 -11.29 -12.03 -10.90
C TYR A 225 -10.00 -12.85 -11.02
N ASN A 226 -9.09 -12.41 -11.90
CA ASN A 226 -7.79 -13.06 -12.13
C ASN A 226 -6.83 -13.01 -10.93
N GLY A 227 -7.14 -12.20 -9.92
CA GLY A 227 -6.26 -11.93 -8.79
C GLY A 227 -5.05 -11.09 -9.16
N THR A 228 -4.20 -10.87 -8.16
CA THR A 228 -3.00 -10.03 -8.26
C THR A 228 -1.86 -10.67 -7.46
N PRO A 229 -0.59 -10.55 -7.91
CA PRO A 229 0.53 -11.16 -7.22
C PRO A 229 0.63 -10.71 -5.74
N GLN A 230 0.94 -11.67 -4.87
CA GLN A 230 1.39 -11.36 -3.53
C GLN A 230 2.84 -10.87 -3.59
N LEU A 231 3.15 -9.79 -2.88
CA LEU A 231 4.50 -9.27 -2.80
C LEU A 231 5.34 -10.11 -1.82
N LEU A 232 6.49 -10.56 -2.32
CA LEU A 232 7.37 -11.49 -1.63
C LEU A 232 8.63 -10.80 -1.12
N TYR A 233 9.10 -11.21 0.06
CA TYR A 233 10.35 -10.70 0.65
C TYR A 233 11.59 -11.02 -0.17
N GLN A 234 11.54 -12.03 -1.04
CA GLN A 234 12.63 -12.42 -1.95
C GLN A 234 12.77 -11.47 -3.16
N SER A 235 11.75 -10.66 -3.43
CA SER A 235 11.70 -9.65 -4.49
C SER A 235 11.40 -8.24 -3.94
N PRO A 236 12.24 -7.72 -3.03
CA PRO A 236 11.96 -6.48 -2.29
C PRO A 236 11.85 -5.25 -3.20
N HIS A 237 12.68 -5.14 -4.22
CA HIS A 237 12.57 -4.08 -5.24
C HIS A 237 11.20 -3.97 -5.92
N ILE A 238 10.41 -5.05 -5.98
CA ILE A 238 9.05 -4.98 -6.53
C ILE A 238 8.15 -4.14 -5.63
N TRP A 239 8.30 -4.22 -4.31
CA TRP A 239 7.59 -3.32 -3.39
C TRP A 239 7.87 -1.84 -3.70
N ALA A 240 9.14 -1.49 -3.93
CA ALA A 240 9.54 -0.14 -4.30
C ALA A 240 8.89 0.30 -5.62
N GLN A 241 8.90 -0.57 -6.63
CA GLN A 241 8.24 -0.29 -7.91
C GLN A 241 6.74 -0.08 -7.75
N ARG A 242 6.06 -0.86 -6.90
CA ARG A 242 4.62 -0.70 -6.67
C ARG A 242 4.29 0.58 -5.91
N GLN A 243 5.11 0.96 -4.94
CA GLN A 243 5.00 2.26 -4.27
C GLN A 243 5.11 3.41 -5.29
N LEU A 244 6.12 3.38 -6.15
CA LEU A 244 6.33 4.42 -7.15
C LEU A 244 5.18 4.48 -8.18
N ILE A 245 4.78 3.32 -8.72
CA ILE A 245 3.65 3.21 -9.66
C ILE A 245 2.37 3.80 -9.06
N LEU A 246 2.06 3.45 -7.80
CA LEU A 246 0.87 3.97 -7.15
C LEU A 246 0.97 5.48 -6.94
N GLY A 247 2.13 6.00 -6.56
CA GLY A 247 2.38 7.43 -6.44
C GLY A 247 2.12 8.18 -7.75
N TRP A 248 2.58 7.65 -8.89
CA TRP A 248 2.31 8.23 -10.21
C TRP A 248 0.81 8.27 -10.53
N ILE A 249 0.09 7.18 -10.27
CA ILE A 249 -1.36 7.08 -10.53
C ILE A 249 -2.14 8.04 -9.63
N MET A 250 -1.84 8.06 -8.33
CA MET A 250 -2.50 8.93 -7.37
C MET A 250 -2.35 10.40 -7.74
N ARG A 251 -1.13 10.83 -8.09
CA ARG A 251 -0.90 12.21 -8.56
C ARG A 251 -1.68 12.50 -9.83
N ALA A 252 -1.66 11.60 -10.82
CA ALA A 252 -2.38 11.79 -12.07
C ALA A 252 -3.91 11.92 -11.87
N VAL A 253 -4.50 11.20 -10.91
CA VAL A 253 -5.92 11.36 -10.55
C VAL A 253 -6.16 12.68 -9.82
N LEU A 254 -5.32 13.03 -8.86
CA LEU A 254 -5.48 14.23 -8.03
C LEU A 254 -5.22 15.54 -8.80
N GLU A 255 -4.36 15.51 -9.83
CA GLU A 255 -4.14 16.61 -10.77
C GLU A 255 -5.38 16.85 -11.66
N ARG A 256 -6.27 15.85 -11.83
CA ARG A 256 -7.49 15.92 -12.64
C ARG A 256 -8.78 16.11 -11.83
N THR A 257 -8.69 16.16 -10.51
CA THR A 257 -9.86 16.18 -9.61
C THR A 257 -9.71 17.22 -8.51
N THR A 258 -10.82 17.53 -7.85
CA THR A 258 -10.87 18.30 -6.59
C THR A 258 -10.89 17.40 -5.36
N LEU A 259 -10.68 16.09 -5.50
CA LEU A 259 -10.64 15.15 -4.39
C LEU A 259 -9.63 15.60 -3.33
N PHE A 260 -10.06 15.62 -2.07
CA PHE A 260 -9.31 16.03 -0.90
C PHE A 260 -8.81 17.48 -0.95
N LYS A 261 -9.36 18.32 -1.83
CA LYS A 261 -8.98 19.73 -1.93
C LYS A 261 -9.62 20.51 -0.79
N GLY A 262 -8.79 21.06 0.09
CA GLY A 262 -9.16 22.04 1.12
C GLY A 262 -8.34 23.32 0.99
N GLU A 263 -8.58 24.31 1.85
CA GLU A 263 -7.95 25.64 1.77
C GLU A 263 -6.41 25.60 1.75
N ASP A 264 -5.77 24.61 2.41
CA ASP A 264 -4.31 24.46 2.48
C ASP A 264 -3.79 23.06 2.08
N SER A 265 -4.51 22.34 1.22
CA SER A 265 -4.11 20.97 0.87
C SER A 265 -3.07 20.94 -0.28
N SER A 266 -1.78 20.78 0.06
CA SER A 266 -0.74 20.44 -0.92
C SER A 266 -1.07 19.12 -1.64
N LEU A 267 -0.54 18.92 -2.85
CA LEU A 267 -0.74 17.67 -3.59
C LEU A 267 -0.23 16.45 -2.79
N ALA A 268 0.87 16.60 -2.05
CA ALA A 268 1.39 15.55 -1.17
C ALA A 268 0.41 15.19 -0.03
N HIS A 269 -0.23 16.18 0.60
CA HIS A 269 -1.28 15.91 1.60
C HIS A 269 -2.49 15.20 1.00
N ARG A 270 -2.90 15.61 -0.22
CA ARG A 270 -3.98 14.95 -0.95
C ARG A 270 -3.63 13.50 -1.31
N CYS A 271 -2.37 13.23 -1.67
CA CYS A 271 -1.89 11.86 -1.88
C CYS A 271 -2.05 11.01 -0.61
N HIS A 272 -1.62 11.48 0.56
CA HIS A 272 -1.78 10.70 1.79
C HIS A 272 -3.25 10.51 2.21
N ALA A 273 -4.14 11.46 1.93
CA ALA A 273 -5.58 11.28 2.15
C ALA A 273 -6.17 10.23 1.20
N PHE A 274 -5.76 10.23 -0.07
CA PHE A 274 -6.13 9.19 -1.04
C PHE A 274 -5.65 7.81 -0.57
N GLU A 275 -4.39 7.69 -0.17
CA GLU A 275 -3.81 6.46 0.38
C GLU A 275 -4.58 5.97 1.61
N ALA A 276 -4.99 6.86 2.51
CA ALA A 276 -5.81 6.53 3.67
C ALA A 276 -7.19 5.96 3.27
N GLY A 277 -7.80 6.49 2.21
CA GLY A 277 -8.99 5.90 1.59
C GLY A 277 -8.72 4.49 1.06
N LEU A 278 -7.65 4.29 0.28
CA LEU A 278 -7.24 2.96 -0.19
C LEU A 278 -6.99 1.99 0.96
N PHE A 279 -6.36 2.44 2.03
CA PHE A 279 -6.08 1.63 3.22
C PHE A 279 -7.37 1.07 3.85
N MET A 280 -8.41 1.91 3.97
CA MET A 280 -9.70 1.49 4.52
C MET A 280 -10.45 0.56 3.57
N MET A 281 -10.50 0.86 2.28
CA MET A 281 -11.08 -0.04 1.26
C MET A 281 -10.37 -1.39 1.21
N GLY A 282 -9.06 -1.40 1.46
CA GLY A 282 -8.20 -2.57 1.42
C GLY A 282 -8.21 -3.40 2.69
N TYR A 283 -8.95 -3.00 3.73
CA TYR A 283 -9.07 -3.78 4.96
C TYR A 283 -9.66 -5.16 4.67
N ASP A 284 -10.69 -5.21 3.83
CA ASP A 284 -11.25 -6.40 3.22
C ASP A 284 -11.92 -6.05 1.88
N LEU A 285 -11.54 -6.75 0.81
CA LEU A 285 -12.00 -6.45 -0.55
C LEU A 285 -13.50 -6.71 -0.77
N ARG A 286 -14.19 -7.43 0.14
CA ARG A 286 -15.65 -7.54 0.12
C ARG A 286 -16.32 -6.17 0.24
N ALA A 287 -15.66 -5.18 0.83
CA ALA A 287 -16.18 -3.83 0.97
C ALA A 287 -16.42 -3.13 -0.39
N LEU A 288 -15.74 -3.55 -1.45
CA LEU A 288 -15.73 -2.87 -2.76
C LEU A 288 -16.71 -3.45 -3.79
N ILE A 289 -17.49 -4.47 -3.42
CA ILE A 289 -18.43 -5.11 -4.34
C ILE A 289 -19.85 -5.16 -3.75
N PRO A 290 -20.89 -4.96 -4.58
CA PRO A 290 -22.27 -5.11 -4.14
C PRO A 290 -22.52 -6.48 -3.53
N GLY A 291 -23.11 -6.50 -2.32
CA GLY A 291 -23.37 -7.74 -1.59
C GLY A 291 -22.11 -8.50 -1.17
N GLY A 292 -20.93 -7.86 -1.12
CA GLY A 292 -19.67 -8.54 -0.82
C GLY A 292 -19.65 -9.29 0.50
N TRP A 293 -20.36 -8.81 1.52
CA TRP A 293 -20.45 -9.48 2.82
C TRP A 293 -21.30 -10.74 2.84
N SER A 294 -21.97 -11.10 1.73
CA SER A 294 -22.54 -12.44 1.55
C SER A 294 -21.48 -13.48 1.18
N ILE A 295 -20.26 -13.07 0.83
CA ILE A 295 -19.14 -13.98 0.55
C ILE A 295 -18.56 -14.46 1.88
N PRO A 296 -18.60 -15.77 2.16
CA PRO A 296 -18.08 -16.33 3.39
C PRO A 296 -16.56 -16.21 3.45
N ASP A 297 -16.01 -16.25 4.65
CA ASP A 297 -14.56 -16.30 4.85
C ASP A 297 -13.96 -17.53 4.15
N PRO A 298 -12.96 -17.37 3.26
CA PRO A 298 -12.36 -18.51 2.58
C PRO A 298 -11.52 -19.34 3.56
N LYS A 299 -11.53 -20.66 3.35
CA LYS A 299 -10.66 -21.58 4.08
C LYS A 299 -9.19 -21.28 3.76
N LYS A 300 -8.33 -21.29 4.77
CA LYS A 300 -6.88 -21.29 4.55
C LYS A 300 -6.47 -22.56 3.83
N LYS A 301 -5.61 -22.43 2.83
CA LYS A 301 -4.96 -23.60 2.23
C LYS A 301 -4.01 -24.19 3.28
N VAL A 302 -4.33 -25.40 3.76
CA VAL A 302 -3.42 -26.16 4.60
C VAL A 302 -2.25 -26.59 3.72
N TYR A 303 -1.12 -25.89 3.82
CA TYR A 303 0.12 -26.41 3.26
C TYR A 303 0.50 -27.63 4.09
N ARG A 304 0.28 -28.84 3.55
CA ARG A 304 0.90 -30.05 4.11
C ARG A 304 2.41 -29.79 4.08
N ARG A 305 3.02 -29.57 5.25
CA ARG A 305 4.47 -29.67 5.37
C ARG A 305 4.82 -31.04 4.79
N ARG A 306 5.65 -31.08 3.73
CA ARG A 306 6.42 -32.29 3.45
C ARG A 306 7.21 -32.54 4.73
N ARG A 307 6.72 -33.44 5.59
CA ARG A 307 7.61 -34.12 6.51
C ARG A 307 8.53 -34.89 5.60
N ASP A 308 9.81 -34.57 5.65
CA ASP A 308 10.85 -35.36 5.04
C ASP A 308 10.58 -36.82 5.42
N ALA A 309 10.21 -37.60 4.41
CA ALA A 309 10.24 -39.04 4.52
C ALA A 309 11.73 -39.36 4.66
N GLY A 310 12.16 -39.59 5.90
CA GLY A 310 13.40 -40.29 6.18
C GLY A 310 13.29 -41.66 5.54
N THR A 311 13.85 -41.78 4.33
CA THR A 311 14.20 -43.07 3.77
C THR A 311 15.39 -43.58 4.59
N PRO A 312 15.29 -44.72 5.30
CA PRO A 312 16.44 -45.31 5.96
C PRO A 312 17.40 -45.81 4.86
N LEU A 313 18.67 -45.43 4.96
CA LEU A 313 19.74 -46.16 4.29
C LEU A 313 19.77 -47.57 4.89
N VAL A 314 19.38 -48.56 4.08
CA VAL A 314 19.61 -49.97 4.35
C VAL A 314 20.95 -50.31 3.72
N ALA A 315 21.87 -50.76 4.58
CA ALA A 315 23.12 -51.52 4.37
C ALA A 315 24.02 -51.15 3.18
#